data_AF-A0A970GNS5-F1
#
_entry.id   AF-A0A970GNS5-F1
#
_cell.length_a   1.000
_cell.length_b   1.000
_cell.length_c   1.000
_cell.angle_alpha   90.00
_cell.angle_beta   90.00
_cell.angle_gamma   90.00
#
_symmetry.space_group_name_H-M   'P 1'
#
loop_
_entity.id
_entity.type
_entity.pdbx_description
1 polymer ?
#
loop_
_entity_poly.entity_id
_entity_poly.type
_entity_poly.pdbx_seq_one_letter_code
_entity_poly.pdbx_strand_id
1 'polypeptide(L)' 'MTDNDLITAQELAEKLGLSVETIWRYTREKKIPYIQLGKKQYRYRLSDV' A
#
# COMPACT_ATOMS: atom_id res chain seq x y z
N MET A 1 7.59 -15.56 -12.89
CA MET A 1 7.98 -15.05 -11.56
C MET A 1 8.45 -13.62 -11.71
N THR A 2 7.59 -12.64 -11.37
CA THR A 2 7.90 -11.38 -10.66
C THR A 2 6.65 -10.51 -10.74
N ASP A 3 5.72 -10.81 -9.83
CA ASP A 3 4.48 -10.07 -9.63
C ASP A 3 4.85 -8.67 -9.11
N ASN A 4 4.98 -7.72 -10.04
CA ASN A 4 5.27 -6.32 -9.75
C ASN A 4 3.96 -5.55 -9.47
N ASP A 5 3.04 -6.14 -8.70
CA ASP A 5 1.81 -5.46 -8.26
C ASP A 5 2.12 -4.54 -7.08
N LEU A 6 2.94 -3.55 -7.39
CA LEU A 6 3.16 -2.38 -6.57
C LEU A 6 1.98 -1.44 -6.78
N ILE A 7 0.94 -1.63 -6.00
CA ILE A 7 -0.29 -0.84 -6.06
C ILE A 7 -0.18 0.43 -5.22
N THR A 8 -0.91 1.47 -5.59
CA THR A 8 -0.92 2.73 -4.81
C THR A 8 -1.75 2.60 -3.52
N ALA A 9 -1.66 3.58 -2.61
CA ALA A 9 -2.50 3.61 -1.41
C ALA A 9 -3.99 3.55 -1.74
N GLN A 10 -4.37 4.14 -2.88
CA GLN A 10 -5.73 4.18 -3.36
C GLN A 10 -6.19 2.83 -3.89
N GLU A 11 -5.38 2.17 -4.73
CA GLU A 11 -5.69 0.82 -5.19
C GLU A 11 -5.70 -0.21 -4.05
N LEU A 12 -4.80 -0.07 -3.07
CA LEU A 12 -4.82 -0.91 -1.87
C LEU A 12 -6.12 -0.71 -1.09
N ALA A 13 -6.56 0.53 -0.93
CA ALA A 13 -7.82 0.87 -0.30
C ALA A 13 -9.00 0.21 -1.05
N GLU A 14 -9.04 0.33 -2.38
CA GLU A 14 -10.09 -0.29 -3.20
C GLU A 14 -10.08 -1.83 -3.15
N LYS A 15 -8.89 -2.45 -3.14
CA LYS A 15 -8.73 -3.91 -3.05
C LYS A 15 -9.16 -4.46 -1.69
N LEU A 16 -8.81 -3.77 -0.60
CA LEU A 16 -9.23 -4.16 0.75
C LEU A 16 -10.66 -3.70 1.08
N GLY A 17 -11.28 -2.87 0.23
CA GLY A 17 -12.56 -2.22 0.55
C GLY A 17 -12.45 -1.25 1.74
N LEU A 18 -11.27 -0.72 2.00
CA LEU A 18 -10.98 0.25 3.07
C LEU A 18 -10.89 1.66 2.50
N SER A 19 -10.95 2.66 3.38
CA SER A 19 -10.66 4.04 2.99
C SER A 19 -9.15 4.28 2.90
N VAL A 20 -8.75 5.18 2.00
CA VAL A 20 -7.35 5.65 1.87
C VAL A 20 -6.82 6.18 3.20
N GLU A 21 -7.69 6.82 4.00
CA GLU A 21 -7.38 7.25 5.37
C GLU A 21 -6.98 6.09 6.30
N THR A 22 -7.69 4.96 6.21
CA THR A 22 -7.35 3.75 6.97
C THR A 22 -6.02 3.17 6.52
N ILE A 23 -5.74 3.18 5.21
CA ILE A 23 -4.43 2.80 4.68
C ILE A 23 -3.34 3.71 5.27
N TRP A 24 -3.50 5.03 5.23
CA TRP A 24 -2.54 5.96 5.85
C TRP A 24 -2.36 5.75 7.35
N ARG A 25 -3.45 5.42 8.05
CA ARG A 25 -3.41 5.05 9.47
C ARG A 25 -2.57 3.79 9.68
N TYR A 26 -2.79 2.75 8.89
CA TYR A 26 -2.00 1.52 8.95
C TYR A 26 -0.55 1.71 8.51
N THR A 27 -0.28 2.54 7.51
CA THR A 27 1.08 2.92 7.11
C THR A 27 1.80 3.65 8.25
N ARG A 28 1.11 4.56 8.96
CA ARG A 28 1.64 5.25 10.16
C ARG A 28 1.86 4.31 11.34
N GLU A 29 0.93 3.38 11.56
CA GLU A 29 1.04 2.33 12.57
C GLU A 29 2.02 1.20 12.17
N LYS A 30 2.61 1.28 10.97
CA LYS A 30 3.47 0.24 10.36
C LYS A 30 2.83 -1.16 10.36
N LYS A 31 1.50 -1.21 10.27
CA LYS A 31 0.74 -2.46 10.16
C LYS A 31 0.83 -3.09 8.78
N ILE A 32 1.08 -2.29 7.75
CA ILE A 32 1.18 -2.75 6.38
C ILE A 32 2.55 -2.42 5.79
N PRO A 33 3.13 -3.35 5.02
CA PRO A 33 4.38 -3.14 4.33
C PRO A 33 4.18 -2.13 3.19
N TYR A 34 4.95 -1.05 3.23
CA TYR A 34 4.98 -0.05 2.17
C TYR A 34 6.38 0.01 1.55
N ILE A 35 6.41 0.25 0.25
CA ILE A 35 7.61 0.36 -0.56
C ILE A 35 7.70 1.79 -1.04
N GLN A 36 8.73 2.48 -0.59
CA GLN A 36 9.00 3.84 -1.01
C GLN A 36 9.90 3.80 -2.25
N LEU A 37 9.33 4.05 -3.43
CA LEU A 37 10.05 4.02 -4.71
C LEU A 37 10.78 5.33 -5.04
N GLY A 38 10.68 6.36 -4.18
CA GLY A 38 11.39 7.62 -4.36
C GLY A 38 10.99 8.70 -3.34
N LYS A 39 11.25 9.98 -3.68
CA LYS A 39 11.10 11.11 -2.74
C LYS A 39 9.67 11.37 -2.24
N LYS A 40 8.63 10.77 -2.83
CA LYS A 40 7.22 10.94 -2.44
C LYS A 40 6.27 9.83 -2.89
N GLN A 41 6.79 8.74 -3.47
CA GLN A 41 5.96 7.69 -4.07
C GLN A 41 5.94 6.47 -3.14
N TYR A 42 4.80 6.23 -2.52
CA TYR A 42 4.53 5.06 -1.69
C TYR A 42 3.72 4.07 -2.52
N ARG A 43 4.21 2.84 -2.60
CA ARG A 43 3.49 1.72 -3.19
C ARG A 43 3.36 0.60 -2.16
N TYR A 44 2.40 -0.26 -2.35
CA TYR A 44 2.06 -1.37 -1.48
C TYR A 44 2.08 -2.65 -2.31
N ARG A 45 2.38 -3.79 -1.68
CA ARG A 45 2.27 -5.09 -2.35
C ARG A 45 1.04 -5.79 -1.82
N LEU A 46 0.08 -6.05 -2.69
CA LEU A 46 -1.12 -6.81 -2.30
C LEU A 46 -0.78 -8.21 -1.77
N SER A 47 0.29 -8.84 -2.29
CA SER A 47 0.74 -10.17 -1.84
C SER A 47 1.27 -10.22 -0.41
N ASP A 48 1.58 -9.08 0.20
CA ASP A 48 2.21 -9.00 1.54
C ASP A 48 1.21 -8.52 2.62
N VAL A 49 -0.06 -8.25 2.23
CA VAL A 49 -1.14 -7.75 3.11
C VAL A 49 -2.24 -8.80 3.30
#